data_AF-A0ABD5S327-F1
#
_entry.id   AF-A0ABD5S327-F1
#
_cell.length_a   1.000
_cell.length_b   1.000
_cell.length_c   1.000
_cell.angle_alpha   90.00
_cell.angle_beta   90.00
_cell.angle_gamma   90.00
#
_symmetry.space_group_name_H-M   'P 1'
#
loop_
_entity.id
_entity.type
_entity.pdbx_description
1 polymer ?
#
loop_
_entity_poly.entity_id
_entity_poly.type
_entity_poly.pdbx_seq_one_letter_code
_entity_poly.pdbx_strand_id
1 'polypeptide(L)'
;LEPLLALPHVDLMDDVREAWGGHRKLSWACDRLGVDCPETAWADYETGIDPAEWRSYGDRGSEAVLNTDVPEFGERYLALASVDARETLTFRAIRELLTDYAAADVAPLFELADRRPFPVE
;
A
#
# COMPACT_ATOMS: atom_id res chain seq x y z
N LEU A 1 10.19 -9.45 -29.01
CA LEU A 1 10.24 -8.98 -27.61
C LEU A 1 9.40 -7.72 -27.43
N GLU A 2 9.54 -6.70 -28.30
CA GLU A 2 8.69 -5.48 -28.24
C GLU A 2 7.17 -5.71 -28.22
N PRO A 3 6.57 -6.69 -28.95
CA PRO A 3 5.13 -6.95 -28.87
C PRO A 3 4.67 -7.53 -27.52
N LEU A 4 5.58 -8.14 -26.74
CA LEU A 4 5.28 -8.68 -25.40
C LEU A 4 5.39 -7.60 -24.31
N LEU A 5 5.95 -6.43 -24.63
CA LEU A 5 6.01 -5.27 -23.72
C LEU A 5 4.84 -4.30 -23.92
N ALA A 6 4.14 -4.40 -25.05
CA ALA A 6 2.91 -3.67 -25.34
C ALA A 6 1.68 -4.43 -24.80
N LEU A 7 1.72 -4.86 -23.54
CA LEU A 7 0.57 -5.50 -22.90
C LEU A 7 -0.44 -4.42 -22.48
N PRO A 8 -1.74 -4.60 -22.78
CA PRO A 8 -2.76 -3.74 -22.22
C PRO A 8 -2.75 -3.84 -20.69
N HIS A 9 -2.96 -2.70 -20.03
CA HIS A 9 -3.18 -2.67 -18.59
C HIS A 9 -4.38 -3.57 -18.24
N VAL A 10 -4.22 -4.42 -17.22
CA VAL A 10 -5.29 -5.26 -16.68
C VAL A 10 -5.62 -4.73 -15.30
N ASP A 11 -6.82 -4.16 -15.15
CA ASP A 11 -7.34 -3.69 -13.88
C ASP A 11 -8.16 -4.79 -13.21
N LEU A 12 -7.68 -5.35 -12.10
CA LEU A 12 -8.42 -6.36 -11.33
C LEU A 12 -9.74 -5.80 -10.76
N MET A 13 -9.92 -4.48 -10.72
CA MET A 13 -11.18 -3.87 -10.31
C MET A 13 -12.36 -4.26 -11.19
N ASP A 14 -12.13 -4.56 -12.47
CA ASP A 14 -13.21 -5.01 -13.36
C ASP A 14 -13.67 -6.43 -13.00
N ASP A 15 -12.73 -7.34 -12.70
CA ASP A 15 -13.03 -8.68 -12.17
C ASP A 15 -13.80 -8.58 -10.83
N VAL A 16 -13.39 -7.65 -9.94
CA VAL A 16 -14.09 -7.40 -8.65
C VAL A 16 -15.52 -6.89 -8.87
N ARG A 17 -15.72 -5.96 -9.80
CA ARG A 17 -17.05 -5.39 -10.13
C ARG A 17 -17.97 -6.45 -10.71
N GLU A 18 -17.44 -7.32 -11.57
CA GLU A 18 -18.20 -8.43 -12.15
C GLU A 18 -18.67 -9.42 -11.09
N ALA A 19 -17.80 -9.78 -10.14
CA ALA A 19 -18.13 -10.77 -9.12
C ALA A 19 -19.02 -10.25 -7.98
N TRP A 20 -18.81 -9.00 -7.51
CA TRP A 20 -19.44 -8.51 -6.26
C TRP A 20 -20.07 -7.13 -6.33
N GLY A 21 -20.13 -6.54 -7.53
CA GLY A 21 -20.77 -5.25 -7.76
C GLY A 21 -20.01 -4.07 -7.17
N GLY A 22 -19.65 -3.11 -8.04
CA GLY A 22 -19.09 -1.82 -7.62
C GLY A 22 -17.64 -1.89 -7.14
N HIS A 23 -17.16 -0.78 -6.58
CA HIS A 23 -15.77 -0.63 -6.13
C HIS A 23 -15.57 -1.24 -4.74
N ARG A 24 -14.47 -1.96 -4.55
CA ARG A 24 -14.04 -2.54 -3.27
C ARG A 24 -12.59 -2.19 -2.99
N LYS A 25 -12.24 -2.15 -1.70
CA LYS A 25 -10.84 -2.02 -1.26
C LYS A 25 -10.07 -3.30 -1.56
N LEU A 26 -8.75 -3.18 -1.76
CA LEU A 26 -7.86 -4.32 -1.94
C LEU A 26 -8.01 -5.35 -0.79
N SER A 27 -7.88 -4.88 0.45
CA SER A 27 -7.99 -5.73 1.64
C SER A 27 -9.31 -6.51 1.72
N TRP A 28 -10.42 -5.92 1.25
CA TRP A 28 -11.71 -6.61 1.19
C TRP A 28 -11.69 -7.76 0.18
N ALA A 29 -11.13 -7.54 -1.02
CA ALA A 29 -11.04 -8.58 -2.03
C ALA A 29 -10.10 -9.71 -1.58
N CYS A 30 -8.99 -9.35 -0.92
CA CYS A 30 -8.06 -10.30 -0.33
C CYS A 30 -8.72 -11.17 0.74
N ASP A 31 -9.44 -10.58 1.69
CA ASP A 31 -10.19 -11.30 2.72
C ASP A 31 -11.21 -12.27 2.10
N ARG A 32 -11.96 -11.82 1.08
CA ARG A 32 -12.98 -12.65 0.40
C ARG A 32 -12.38 -13.89 -0.27
N LEU A 33 -11.13 -13.80 -0.75
CA LEU A 33 -10.43 -14.84 -1.49
C LEU A 33 -9.38 -15.60 -0.65
N GLY A 34 -9.25 -15.26 0.63
CA GLY A 34 -8.22 -15.85 1.51
C GLY A 34 -6.81 -15.61 0.98
N VAL A 35 -6.55 -14.39 0.50
CA VAL A 35 -5.23 -13.87 0.13
C VAL A 35 -4.73 -13.02 1.29
N ASP A 36 -3.47 -13.20 1.68
CA ASP A 36 -2.89 -12.38 2.75
C ASP A 36 -2.68 -10.95 2.26
N CYS A 37 -3.09 -9.98 3.07
CA CYS A 37 -3.02 -8.56 2.75
C CYS A 37 -2.67 -7.80 4.03
N PRO A 38 -1.42 -7.89 4.48
CA PRO A 38 -1.01 -7.33 5.75
C PRO A 38 -1.21 -5.80 5.74
N GLU A 39 -1.73 -5.26 6.83
CA GLU A 39 -1.73 -3.81 7.03
C GLU A 39 -0.36 -3.38 7.56
N THR A 40 0.13 -2.24 7.09
CA THR A 40 1.34 -1.62 7.64
C THR A 40 0.92 -0.66 8.74
N ALA A 41 1.22 -0.95 10.00
CA ALA A 41 0.95 -0.04 11.10
C ALA A 41 2.09 0.98 11.25
N TRP A 42 1.79 2.28 11.22
CA TRP A 42 2.85 3.31 11.25
C TRP A 42 3.62 3.31 12.57
N ALA A 43 2.98 2.90 13.67
CA ALA A 43 3.54 2.88 15.01
C ALA A 43 4.57 1.75 15.22
N ASP A 44 4.62 0.75 14.33
CA ASP A 44 5.63 -0.32 14.37
C ASP A 44 7.03 0.16 13.96
N TYR A 45 7.12 1.38 13.43
CA TYR A 45 8.36 1.96 12.92
C TYR A 45 8.78 3.17 13.78
N GLU A 46 10.04 3.19 14.22
CA GLU A 46 10.63 4.27 15.02
C GLU A 46 10.95 5.53 14.17
N THR A 47 9.94 6.03 13.44
CA THR A 47 10.05 7.20 12.58
C THR A 47 10.08 8.50 13.39
N GLY A 48 9.46 8.52 14.57
CA GLY A 48 9.26 9.73 15.36
C GLY A 48 8.27 10.71 14.73
N ILE A 49 7.44 10.23 13.79
CA ILE A 49 6.47 11.01 13.03
C ILE A 49 5.07 10.49 13.35
N ASP A 50 4.13 11.38 13.64
CA ASP A 50 2.73 11.05 13.89
C ASP A 50 1.86 11.49 12.70
N PRO A 51 1.25 10.55 11.94
CA PRO A 51 0.35 10.88 10.84
C PRO A 51 -0.86 11.73 11.20
N ALA A 52 -1.25 11.78 12.49
CA ALA A 52 -2.32 12.66 12.93
C ALA A 52 -2.04 14.15 12.65
N GLU A 53 -0.77 14.54 12.43
CA GLU A 53 -0.36 15.91 12.09
C GLU A 53 -0.90 16.38 10.74
N TRP A 54 -1.01 15.49 9.74
CA TRP A 54 -1.49 15.84 8.39
C TRP A 54 -2.82 15.19 8.03
N ARG A 55 -3.21 14.10 8.70
CA ARG A 55 -4.46 13.41 8.41
C ARG A 55 -5.71 14.25 8.71
N SER A 56 -6.74 13.99 7.92
CA SER A 56 -8.09 14.50 8.17
C SER A 56 -8.60 14.00 9.53
N TYR A 57 -9.51 14.75 10.18
CA TYR A 57 -10.00 14.40 11.53
C TYR A 57 -10.53 12.96 11.63
N GLY A 58 -11.15 12.44 10.57
CA GLY A 58 -11.68 11.07 10.54
C GLY A 58 -10.60 9.98 10.57
N ASP A 59 -9.37 10.30 10.12
CA ASP A 59 -8.31 9.31 9.90
C ASP A 59 -7.22 9.32 10.99
N ARG A 60 -7.26 10.30 11.90
CA ARG A 60 -6.22 10.48 12.96
C ARG A 60 -6.15 9.33 13.98
N GLY A 61 -7.20 8.53 14.09
CA GLY A 61 -7.24 7.37 14.99
C GLY A 61 -6.75 6.06 14.36
N SER A 62 -6.43 6.05 13.07
CA SER A 62 -6.01 4.83 12.36
C SER A 62 -4.54 4.51 12.65
N GLU A 63 -4.25 3.28 13.02
CA GLU A 63 -2.87 2.78 13.11
C GLU A 63 -2.31 2.38 11.73
N ALA A 64 -3.18 2.03 10.78
CA ALA A 64 -2.75 1.70 9.42
C ALA A 64 -2.18 2.93 8.70
N VAL A 65 -1.08 2.74 7.97
CA VAL A 65 -0.56 3.67 6.96
C VAL A 65 -1.57 3.74 5.82
N LEU A 66 -1.94 4.94 5.42
CA LEU A 66 -2.86 5.23 4.34
C LEU A 66 -2.07 5.69 3.10
N ASN A 67 -2.68 5.54 1.92
CA ASN A 67 -2.04 6.01 0.68
C ASN A 67 -1.70 7.51 0.72
N THR A 68 -2.48 8.30 1.47
CA THR A 68 -2.27 9.73 1.68
C THR A 68 -1.08 10.04 2.58
N ASP A 69 -0.59 9.09 3.36
CA ASP A 69 0.59 9.27 4.22
C ASP A 69 1.89 9.03 3.46
N VAL A 70 1.85 8.27 2.37
CA VAL A 70 3.05 7.91 1.58
C VAL A 70 3.80 9.15 1.09
N PRO A 71 3.15 10.19 0.53
CA PRO A 71 3.84 11.43 0.18
C PRO A 71 4.52 12.09 1.39
N GLU A 72 3.84 12.15 2.54
CA GLU A 72 4.34 12.82 3.75
C GLU A 72 5.58 12.12 4.33
N PHE A 73 5.56 10.78 4.40
CA PHE A 73 6.73 9.99 4.76
C PHE A 73 7.84 10.11 3.70
N GLY A 74 7.49 10.05 2.42
CA GLY A 74 8.42 10.15 1.30
C GLY A 74 9.17 11.48 1.26
N GLU A 75 8.48 12.60 1.48
CA GLU A 75 9.11 13.92 1.54
C GLU A 75 10.12 14.02 2.68
N ARG A 76 9.80 13.48 3.86
CA ARG A 76 10.72 13.44 5.01
C ARG A 76 11.93 12.54 4.74
N TYR A 77 11.72 11.39 4.10
CA TYR A 77 12.80 10.53 3.63
C TYR A 77 13.74 11.27 2.67
N LEU A 78 13.20 11.97 1.67
CA LEU A 78 13.98 12.73 0.70
C LEU A 78 14.71 13.91 1.35
N ALA A 79 14.09 14.61 2.29
CA ALA A 79 14.71 15.69 3.05
C ALA A 79 15.94 15.19 3.82
N LEU A 80 15.82 14.08 4.56
CA LEU A 80 16.93 13.45 5.26
C LEU A 80 18.05 12.99 4.31
N ALA A 81 17.69 12.42 3.15
CA ALA A 81 18.66 12.03 2.13
C ALA A 81 19.45 13.22 1.58
N SER A 82 18.81 14.39 1.45
CA SER A 82 19.43 15.60 0.88
C SER A 82 20.51 16.22 1.76
N VAL A 83 20.47 15.95 3.07
CA VAL A 83 21.47 16.40 4.06
C VAL A 83 22.39 15.27 4.52
N ASP A 84 22.40 14.14 3.80
CA ASP A 84 23.18 12.93 4.08
C ASP A 84 22.94 12.29 5.46
N ALA A 85 21.71 12.44 6.00
CA ALA A 85 21.31 11.85 7.27
C ALA A 85 20.86 10.37 7.14
N ARG A 86 21.42 9.63 6.18
CA ARG A 86 21.00 8.25 5.82
C ARG A 86 21.29 7.22 6.91
N GLU A 87 22.23 7.52 7.78
CA GLU A 87 22.61 6.65 8.90
C GLU A 87 21.70 6.79 10.13
N THR A 88 20.77 7.76 10.12
CA THR A 88 19.85 7.97 11.24
C THR A 88 18.82 6.84 11.35
N LEU A 89 18.40 6.57 12.58
CA LEU A 89 17.32 5.62 12.87
C LEU A 89 16.04 6.00 12.11
N THR A 90 15.64 7.27 12.17
CA THR A 90 14.48 7.80 11.47
C THR A 90 14.54 7.55 9.97
N PHE A 91 15.67 7.81 9.30
CA PHE A 91 15.80 7.57 7.86
C PHE A 91 15.56 6.09 7.52
N ARG A 92 16.16 5.18 8.29
CA ARG A 92 16.02 3.74 8.07
C ARG A 92 14.60 3.27 8.36
N ALA A 93 13.97 3.75 9.43
CA ALA A 93 12.60 3.42 9.81
C ALA A 93 11.58 3.89 8.76
N ILE A 94 11.72 5.12 8.22
CA ILE A 94 10.84 5.59 7.14
C ILE A 94 11.04 4.75 5.87
N ARG A 95 12.28 4.38 5.55
CA ARG A 95 12.57 3.52 4.41
C ARG A 95 11.90 2.15 4.55
N GLU A 96 12.00 1.55 5.73
CA GLU A 96 11.38 0.26 6.05
C GLU A 96 9.85 0.35 5.94
N LEU A 97 9.23 1.34 6.58
CA LEU A 97 7.79 1.61 6.50
C LEU A 97 7.31 1.71 5.05
N LEU A 98 7.99 2.50 4.22
CA LEU A 98 7.60 2.69 2.82
C LEU A 98 7.82 1.41 1.98
N THR A 99 8.85 0.62 2.31
CA THR A 99 9.14 -0.65 1.63
C THR A 99 8.08 -1.68 1.95
N ASP A 100 7.73 -1.82 3.22
CA ASP A 100 6.76 -2.80 3.69
C ASP A 100 5.35 -2.42 3.25
N TYR A 101 4.98 -1.14 3.30
CA TYR A 101 3.73 -0.64 2.73
C TYR A 101 3.62 -0.96 1.23
N ALA A 102 4.68 -0.68 0.46
CA ALA A 102 4.68 -0.97 -0.97
C ALA A 102 4.56 -2.47 -1.26
N ALA A 103 5.27 -3.32 -0.49
CA ALA A 103 5.16 -4.76 -0.62
C ALA A 103 3.75 -5.26 -0.29
N ALA A 104 3.17 -4.77 0.80
CA ALA A 104 1.83 -5.12 1.26
C ALA A 104 0.71 -4.70 0.30
N ASP A 105 0.85 -3.59 -0.42
CA ASP A 105 -0.18 -3.11 -1.37
C ASP A 105 -0.02 -3.73 -2.77
N VAL A 106 1.19 -4.18 -3.13
CA VAL A 106 1.50 -4.68 -4.47
C VAL A 106 1.51 -6.20 -4.54
N ALA A 107 2.12 -6.89 -3.58
CA ALA A 107 2.24 -8.35 -3.63
C ALA A 107 0.88 -9.07 -3.69
N PRO A 108 -0.16 -8.67 -2.93
CA PRO A 108 -1.47 -9.34 -2.99
C PRO A 108 -2.16 -9.24 -4.34
N LEU A 109 -1.86 -8.22 -5.15
CA LEU A 109 -2.44 -8.08 -6.50
C LEU A 109 -2.07 -9.26 -7.40
N PHE A 110 -0.85 -9.77 -7.28
CA PHE A 110 -0.42 -10.94 -8.05
C PHE A 110 -1.15 -12.20 -7.60
N GLU A 111 -1.27 -12.41 -6.29
CA GLU A 111 -1.99 -13.57 -5.79
C GLU A 111 -3.48 -13.51 -6.15
N LEU A 112 -4.12 -12.34 -6.05
CA LEU A 112 -5.48 -12.13 -6.53
C LEU A 112 -5.60 -12.43 -8.03
N ALA A 113 -4.67 -11.96 -8.85
CA ALA A 113 -4.70 -12.21 -10.29
C ALA A 113 -4.69 -13.71 -10.61
N ASP A 114 -3.96 -14.51 -9.82
CA ASP A 114 -3.89 -15.98 -9.94
C ASP A 114 -5.15 -16.70 -9.46
N ARG A 115 -6.02 -16.04 -8.67
CA ARG A 115 -7.31 -16.58 -8.23
C ARG A 115 -8.46 -16.35 -9.22
N ARG A 116 -8.21 -15.73 -10.37
CA ARG A 116 -9.26 -15.48 -11.37
C ARG A 116 -9.71 -16.77 -12.08
N PRO A 117 -10.99 -16.85 -12.52
CA PRO A 117 -12.04 -15.85 -12.32
C PRO A 117 -12.51 -15.83 -10.86
N PHE A 118 -12.94 -14.66 -10.39
CA PHE A 118 -13.49 -14.55 -9.04
C PHE A 118 -14.87 -15.20 -8.95
N PRO A 119 -15.23 -15.81 -7.80
CA PRO A 119 -16.53 -16.45 -7.64
C PRO A 119 -17.63 -15.38 -7.60
N VAL A 120 -18.58 -15.50 -8.53
CA VAL A 120 -19.79 -14.66 -8.61
C VAL A 120 -20.80 -15.13 -7.56
N GLU A 121 -21.40 -14.20 -6.83
CA GLU A 121 -22.50 -14.45 -5.88
C GLU A 121 -23.88 -14.21 -6.49
#